data_AF-A0A3G9JQY9-F1
#
_entry.id   AF-A0A3G9JQY9-F1
#
_cell.length_a   1.000
_cell.length_b   1.000
_cell.length_c   1.000
_cell.angle_alpha   90.00
_cell.angle_beta   90.00
_cell.angle_gamma   90.00
#
_symmetry.space_group_name_H-M   'P 1'
#
loop_
_entity.id
_entity.type
_entity.pdbx_description
1 polymer ?
#
loop_
_entity_poly.entity_id
_entity_poly.type
_entity_poly.pdbx_seq_one_letter_code
_entity_poly.pdbx_strand_id
1 'polypeptide(L)' 'MNEQRAQAYVNLIEQLLICADDEERTNILQANMELIDPQFLQVMENYATGLE' A
#
# COMPACT_ATOMS: atom_id res chain seq x y z
N MET A 1 16.98 -8.99 2.40
CA MET A 1 15.88 -8.01 2.54
C MET A 1 14.69 -8.59 1.80
N ASN A 2 13.48 -8.59 2.37
CA ASN A 2 12.30 -9.13 1.67
C ASN A 2 11.83 -8.12 0.63
N GLU A 3 12.52 -8.07 -0.51
CA GLU A 3 12.15 -7.26 -1.68
C GLU A 3 10.70 -7.53 -2.10
N GLN A 4 10.23 -8.77 -1.93
CA GLN A 4 8.84 -9.16 -2.13
C GLN A 4 7.84 -8.37 -1.27
N ARG A 5 8.19 -8.05 -0.01
CA ARG A 5 7.31 -7.27 0.86
C ARG A 5 7.31 -5.80 0.48
N ALA A 6 8.47 -5.23 0.14
CA ALA A 6 8.56 -3.86 -0.34
C ALA A 6 7.73 -3.66 -1.62
N GLN A 7 7.83 -4.60 -2.57
CA GLN A 7 7.02 -4.59 -3.79
C GLN A 7 5.52 -4.73 -3.48
N ALA A 8 5.15 -5.60 -2.54
CA ALA A 8 3.76 -5.78 -2.13
C ALA A 8 3.18 -4.49 -1.50
N TYR A 9 3.97 -3.77 -0.71
CA TYR A 9 3.56 -2.47 -0.14
C TYR A 9 3.33 -1.42 -1.23
N VAL A 10 4.26 -1.28 -2.17
CA VAL A 10 4.10 -0.34 -3.29
C VAL A 10 2.87 -0.69 -4.13
N ASN A 11 2.70 -1.97 -4.47
CA ASN A 11 1.56 -2.43 -5.26
C ASN A 11 0.22 -2.21 -4.53
N LEU A 12 0.19 -2.35 -3.20
CA LEU A 12 -0.97 -2.02 -2.40
C LEU A 12 -1.25 -0.52 -2.39
N ILE A 13 -0.22 0.32 -2.21
CA ILE A 13 -0.37 1.79 -2.27
C ILE A 13 -0.92 2.22 -3.63
N GLU A 14 -0.37 1.72 -4.73
CA GLU A 14 -0.85 2.04 -6.09
C GLU A 14 -2.31 1.62 -6.29
N GLN A 15 -2.68 0.41 -5.86
CA GLN A 15 -4.08 -0.04 -5.92
C GLN A 15 -5.01 0.88 -5.12
N LEU A 16 -4.60 1.31 -3.93
CA LEU A 16 -5.39 2.22 -3.10
C LEU A 16 -5.51 3.63 -3.70
N LEU A 17 -4.49 4.09 -4.44
CA LEU A 17 -4.49 5.39 -5.12
C LEU A 17 -5.31 5.38 -6.42
N ILE A 18 -5.29 4.27 -7.16
CA ILE A 18 -6.01 4.11 -8.44
C ILE A 18 -7.49 3.80 -8.19
N CYS A 19 -7.79 3.06 -7.12
CA CYS A 19 -9.15 2.66 -6.77
C CYS A 19 -9.96 3.89 -6.34
N ALA A 20 -10.92 4.29 -7.20
CA ALA A 20 -11.82 5.41 -6.96
C ALA A 20 -13.07 5.02 -6.14
N ASP A 21 -13.32 3.72 -5.97
CA ASP A 21 -14.52 3.20 -5.30
C ASP A 21 -14.19 2.77 -3.86
N ASP A 22 -14.89 3.35 -2.88
CA ASP A 22 -14.62 3.11 -1.47
C ASP A 22 -14.87 1.66 -1.03
N GLU A 23 -15.81 0.95 -1.67
CA GLU A 23 -16.11 -0.46 -1.36
C GLU A 23 -14.95 -1.36 -1.82
N GLU A 24 -14.48 -1.15 -3.05
CA GLU A 24 -13.37 -1.90 -3.61
C GLU A 24 -12.06 -1.60 -2.85
N ARG A 25 -11.84 -0.33 -2.48
CA ARG A 25 -10.71 0.08 -1.63
C ARG A 25 -10.75 -0.60 -0.26
N THR A 26 -11.93 -0.76 0.32
CA THR A 26 -12.10 -1.48 1.60
C THR A 26 -11.81 -2.97 1.44
N ASN A 27 -12.23 -3.61 0.34
CA ASN A 27 -11.90 -5.00 0.05
C ASN A 27 -10.39 -5.21 -0.15
N ILE A 28 -9.72 -4.29 -0.85
CA ILE A 28 -8.26 -4.32 -1.04
C ILE A 28 -7.55 -4.23 0.31
N LEU A 29 -7.95 -3.33 1.20
CA LEU A 29 -7.39 -3.21 2.55
C LEU A 29 -7.61 -4.50 3.37
N GLN A 30 -8.82 -5.07 3.32
CA GLN A 30 -9.13 -6.30 4.05
C GLN A 30 -8.31 -7.50 3.55
N ALA A 31 -8.18 -7.66 2.24
CA ALA A 31 -7.42 -8.74 1.63
C ALA A 31 -5.90 -8.65 1.94
N ASN A 32 -5.41 -7.45 2.21
CA ASN A 32 -4.00 -7.17 2.46
C ASN A 32 -3.71 -6.77 3.91
N MET A 33 -4.56 -7.09 4.88
CA MET A 33 -4.34 -6.73 6.29
C MET A 33 -3.00 -7.22 6.86
N GLU A 34 -2.47 -8.35 6.38
CA GLU A 34 -1.12 -8.83 6.72
C GLU A 34 0.00 -7.85 6.34
N LEU A 35 -0.24 -7.06 5.28
CA LEU A 35 0.70 -6.07 4.78
C LEU A 35 0.51 -4.72 5.48
N ILE A 36 -0.61 -4.47 6.16
CA ILE A 36 -0.85 -3.20 6.87
C ILE A 36 -0.15 -3.24 8.23
N ASP A 37 1.17 -3.02 8.19
CA ASP A 37 2.07 -2.93 9.34
C ASP A 37 2.68 -1.51 9.41
N PRO A 38 3.22 -1.06 10.56
CA PRO A 38 4.04 0.15 10.66
C PRO A 38 5.06 0.34 9.52
N GLN A 39 5.66 -0.73 8.98
CA GLN A 39 6.57 -0.62 7.84
C GLN A 39 5.85 -0.19 6.54
N PHE A 40 4.60 -0.60 6.33
CA PHE A 40 3.79 -0.15 5.19
C PHE A 40 3.49 1.35 5.26
N LEU A 41 3.15 1.85 6.45
CA LEU A 41 2.96 3.29 6.69
C LEU A 41 4.21 4.09 6.32
N GLN A 42 5.39 3.59 6.72
CA GLN A 42 6.67 4.22 6.37
C GLN A 42 6.92 4.23 4.86
N VAL A 43 6.60 3.15 4.16
CA VAL A 43 6.72 3.09 2.69
C VAL A 43 5.72 4.04 2.03
N MET A 44 4.51 4.17 2.56
CA MET A 44 3.51 5.11 2.05
C MET A 44 3.95 6.56 2.21
N GLU A 45 4.51 6.95 3.36
CA GLU A 45 5.12 8.28 3.56
C GLU A 45 6.28 8.52 2.60
N ASN A 46 7.18 7.55 2.45
CA ASN A 46 8.28 7.64 1.49
C ASN A 46 7.78 7.74 0.05
N TYR A 47 6.70 7.04 -0.30
CA TYR A 47 6.10 7.09 -1.64
C TYR A 47 5.48 8.47 -1.90
N ALA A 48 4.77 9.03 -0.91
CA ALA A 48 4.17 10.36 -1.01
C ALA A 48 5.22 11.49 -1.05
N THR A 49 6.34 11.33 -0.32
CA THR A 49 7.41 12.33 -0.22
C THR A 49 8.43 12.20 -1.35
N GLY A 50 8.64 11.00 -1.89
CA GLY A 50 9.57 10.72 -2.99
C GLY A 50 9.01 11.04 -4.38
N LEU A 51 7.80 11.59 -4.46
CA LEU A 51 7.10 11.97 -5.69
C LEU A 51 7.41 13.43 -6.09
N GLU A 52 8.60 13.94 -5.75
CA GLU A 52 9.15 15.24 -6.18
C GLU A 52 9.90 15.17 -7.52
#